data_AF-E3LH88-F1
#
_entry.id   AF-E3LH88-F1
#
_cell.length_a   1.000
_cell.length_b   1.000
_cell.length_c   1.000
_cell.angle_alpha   90.00
_cell.angle_beta   90.00
_cell.angle_gamma   90.00
#
_symmetry.space_group_name_H-M   'P 1'
#
loop_
_entity.id
_entity.type
_entity.pdbx_description
1 polymer ?
#
loop_
_entity_poly.entity_id
_entity_poly.type
_entity_poly.pdbx_seq_one_letter_code
_entity_poly.pdbx_strand_id
1 'polypeptide(L)'
;MSENGPTWQDLPDLFKRKLVGYLDFKSRRQLRACSQNEKVIVDSCPLSIEKLACFFASSKDSLYLTANTKMATKRSFNGTENTTLDLIQTFINLFQHPKSTVKELTIEFSDEDKSERLITEIENVEWNFKMNANKLIWYSCKNNLAAVQFVEYLTPVTLKTIRFEYRSKNLEMMSKLVETDQWKQAPNLETSLILPAGIDIEKFSHARRLKIKVRESEFDVEKIQNVISVGFLDFEKQFQIYLIFQRFMKNDYPPGSYFSILTYFCRNDLESEEDETKLREPIVVHDRNIAVRTQTYFNMPNSNNFLLIRRSDIGVEGLVRDNNNPIEYFIL
;
A
#
# COMPACT_ATOMS: atom_id res chain seq x y z
N MET A 1 30.84 -39.12 36.11
CA MET A 1 29.54 -38.82 35.46
C MET A 1 29.31 -37.33 35.68
N SER A 2 29.20 -36.52 34.63
CA SER A 2 29.00 -35.08 34.78
C SER A 2 27.65 -34.81 35.44
N GLU A 3 27.66 -34.18 36.62
CA GLU A 3 26.51 -33.92 37.50
C GLU A 3 25.45 -32.96 36.95
N ASN A 4 25.62 -32.44 35.73
CA ASN A 4 24.68 -31.52 35.12
C ASN A 4 23.90 -32.26 34.04
N GLY A 5 22.58 -32.36 34.22
CA GLY A 5 21.67 -32.91 33.21
C GLY A 5 21.73 -32.15 31.88
N PRO A 6 21.02 -32.63 30.83
CA PRO A 6 21.05 -32.01 29.52
C PRO A 6 20.67 -30.52 29.59
N THR A 7 21.50 -29.69 28.98
CA THR A 7 21.37 -28.23 28.91
C THR A 7 20.73 -27.80 27.59
N TRP A 8 20.41 -26.51 27.46
CA TRP A 8 19.97 -25.92 26.18
C TRP A 8 20.97 -26.21 25.04
N GLN A 9 22.27 -26.24 25.34
CA GLN A 9 23.30 -26.46 24.32
C GLN A 9 23.23 -27.88 23.74
N ASP A 10 22.78 -28.85 24.52
CA ASP A 10 22.65 -30.25 24.11
C ASP A 10 21.42 -30.52 23.21
N LEU A 11 20.53 -29.55 23.05
CA LEU A 11 19.35 -29.69 22.18
C LEU A 11 19.73 -29.60 20.68
N PRO A 12 19.14 -30.44 19.82
CA PRO A 12 19.39 -30.37 18.38
C PRO A 12 18.99 -29.02 17.77
N ASP A 13 19.81 -28.49 16.85
CA ASP A 13 19.55 -27.22 16.16
C ASP A 13 18.19 -27.16 15.48
N LEU A 14 17.73 -28.28 14.90
CA LEU A 14 16.42 -28.36 14.28
C LEU A 14 15.29 -28.07 15.29
N PHE A 15 15.44 -28.54 16.54
CA PHE A 15 14.48 -28.23 17.61
C PHE A 15 14.54 -26.75 17.99
N LYS A 16 15.74 -26.20 18.18
CA LYS A 16 15.94 -24.78 18.52
C LYS A 16 15.33 -23.84 17.47
N ARG A 17 15.56 -24.12 16.19
CA ARG A 17 14.97 -23.36 15.06
C ARG A 17 13.44 -23.45 15.03
N LYS A 18 12.88 -24.64 15.27
CA LYS A 18 11.42 -24.80 15.42
C LYS A 18 10.88 -23.97 16.56
N LEU A 19 11.55 -23.98 17.73
CA LEU A 19 11.16 -23.16 18.88
C LEU A 19 11.19 -21.67 18.54
N VAL A 20 12.25 -21.17 17.91
CA VAL A 20 12.35 -19.79 17.44
C VAL A 20 11.18 -19.41 16.53
N GLY A 21 10.73 -20.34 15.69
CA GLY A 21 9.51 -20.21 14.88
C GLY A 21 8.25 -19.84 15.68
N TYR A 22 8.16 -20.28 16.94
CA TYR A 22 7.02 -20.01 17.85
C TYR A 22 7.23 -18.79 18.77
N LEU A 23 8.46 -18.28 18.87
CA LEU A 23 8.77 -17.15 19.74
C LEU A 23 8.23 -15.84 19.18
N ASP A 24 7.69 -15.00 20.08
CA ASP A 24 7.38 -13.62 19.75
C ASP A 24 8.66 -12.80 19.55
N PHE A 25 8.51 -11.57 19.05
CA PHE A 25 9.66 -10.72 18.74
C PHE A 25 10.55 -10.38 19.95
N LYS A 26 10.01 -10.29 21.19
CA LYS A 26 10.84 -10.08 22.42
C LYS A 26 11.67 -11.30 22.61
N SER A 27 11.00 -12.44 22.66
CA SER A 27 11.64 -13.68 23.07
C SER A 27 12.72 -14.03 22.06
N ARG A 28 12.49 -13.77 20.77
CA ARG A 28 13.54 -13.81 19.73
C ARG A 28 14.68 -12.85 20.02
N ARG A 29 14.41 -11.56 20.27
CA ARG A 29 15.46 -10.56 20.55
C ARG A 29 16.27 -10.91 21.82
N GLN A 30 15.62 -11.38 22.86
CA GLN A 30 16.24 -11.80 24.12
C GLN A 30 17.11 -13.04 23.89
N LEU A 31 16.58 -14.06 23.20
CA LEU A 31 17.34 -15.26 22.85
C LEU A 31 18.55 -14.92 21.97
N ARG A 32 18.37 -14.04 20.98
CA ARG A 32 19.44 -13.53 20.11
C ARG A 32 20.56 -12.85 20.91
N ALA A 33 20.24 -12.20 22.04
CA ALA A 33 21.22 -11.52 22.88
C ALA A 33 21.95 -12.46 23.86
N CYS A 34 21.52 -13.72 24.01
CA CYS A 34 22.10 -14.65 24.99
C CYS A 34 23.50 -15.15 24.60
N SER A 35 23.73 -15.46 23.32
CA SER A 35 25.02 -15.98 22.84
C SER A 35 25.17 -15.79 21.33
N GLN A 36 26.39 -15.89 20.80
CA GLN A 36 26.63 -15.83 19.35
C GLN A 36 25.97 -17.02 18.62
N ASN A 37 25.92 -18.20 19.24
CA ASN A 37 25.25 -19.38 18.67
C ASN A 37 23.73 -19.15 18.58
N GLU A 38 23.13 -18.62 19.64
CA GLU A 38 21.70 -18.31 19.66
C GLU A 38 21.36 -17.21 18.68
N LYS A 39 22.25 -16.21 18.52
CA LYS A 39 22.11 -15.18 17.49
C LYS A 39 22.04 -15.79 16.10
N VAL A 40 22.95 -16.69 15.76
CA VAL A 40 22.96 -17.39 14.45
C VAL A 40 21.68 -18.19 14.25
N ILE A 41 21.20 -18.90 15.28
CA ILE A 41 19.96 -19.67 15.21
C ILE A 41 18.76 -18.75 14.97
N VAL A 42 18.65 -17.66 15.73
CA VAL A 42 17.53 -16.70 15.59
C VAL A 42 17.55 -16.03 14.22
N ASP A 43 18.71 -15.53 13.78
CA ASP A 43 18.87 -14.81 12.50
C ASP A 43 18.64 -15.75 11.30
N SER A 44 18.84 -17.05 11.48
CA SER A 44 18.55 -18.06 10.45
C SER A 44 17.07 -18.45 10.32
N CYS A 45 16.18 -17.87 11.13
CA CYS A 45 14.77 -18.20 11.14
C CYS A 45 13.91 -17.05 10.57
N PRO A 46 12.98 -17.32 9.63
CA PRO A 46 12.12 -16.28 9.10
C PRO A 46 11.18 -15.70 10.16
N LEU A 47 10.79 -14.44 9.95
CA LEU A 47 9.79 -13.75 10.75
C LEU A 47 8.55 -13.47 9.90
N SER A 48 7.36 -13.80 10.41
CA SER A 48 6.09 -13.45 9.78
C SER A 48 5.38 -12.39 10.62
N ILE A 49 5.28 -11.18 10.05
CA ILE A 49 4.73 -10.01 10.72
C ILE A 49 3.37 -9.71 10.09
N GLU A 50 2.33 -9.57 10.93
CA GLU A 50 0.99 -9.22 10.46
C GLU A 50 0.94 -7.73 10.09
N LYS A 51 1.45 -6.86 10.96
CA LYS A 51 1.54 -5.42 10.71
C LYS A 51 2.88 -4.88 11.16
N LEU A 52 3.56 -4.14 10.29
CA LEU A 52 4.76 -3.38 10.58
C LEU A 52 4.49 -1.93 10.20
N ALA A 53 4.70 -0.98 11.12
CA ALA A 53 4.56 0.44 10.83
C ALA A 53 5.80 1.19 11.30
N CYS A 54 6.41 1.97 10.41
CA CYS A 54 7.59 2.78 10.71
C CYS A 54 7.25 4.25 10.45
N PHE A 55 7.28 5.07 11.49
CA PHE A 55 6.96 6.48 11.43
C PHE A 55 8.21 7.30 11.71
N PHE A 56 8.73 7.98 10.68
CA PHE A 56 9.82 8.94 10.79
C PHE A 56 9.24 10.36 10.76
N ALA A 57 8.49 10.69 11.82
CA ALA A 57 7.84 11.99 11.94
C ALA A 57 8.80 13.05 12.49
N SER A 58 8.55 14.32 12.19
CA SER A 58 9.34 15.44 12.73
C SER A 58 9.32 15.49 14.27
N SER A 59 8.22 15.03 14.89
CA SER A 59 8.04 15.07 16.34
C SER A 59 8.60 13.85 17.08
N LYS A 60 8.39 12.64 16.56
CA LYS A 60 8.80 11.40 17.22
C LYS A 60 8.88 10.23 16.26
N ASP A 61 10.03 9.55 16.29
CA ASP A 61 10.20 8.31 15.55
C ASP A 61 9.64 7.13 16.31
N SER A 62 9.00 6.22 15.57
CA SER A 62 8.43 5.02 16.16
C SER A 62 8.36 3.84 15.20
N LEU A 63 8.56 2.64 15.76
CA LEU A 63 8.43 1.37 15.06
C LEU A 63 7.39 0.51 15.78
N TYR A 64 6.32 0.17 15.08
CA TYR A 64 5.26 -0.70 15.58
C TYR A 64 5.26 -2.03 14.87
N LEU A 65 5.15 -3.12 15.62
CA LEU A 65 4.99 -4.43 15.04
C LEU A 65 3.92 -5.24 15.76
N THR A 66 3.18 -6.01 14.97
CA THR A 66 2.24 -7.04 15.43
C THR A 66 2.61 -8.32 14.72
N ALA A 67 3.08 -9.32 15.47
CA ALA A 67 3.44 -10.62 14.91
C ALA A 67 2.20 -11.49 14.68
N ASN A 68 2.25 -12.36 13.67
CA ASN A 68 1.25 -13.40 13.46
C ASN A 68 1.51 -14.61 14.38
N THR A 69 1.59 -14.35 15.68
CA THR A 69 1.65 -15.39 16.70
C THR A 69 0.27 -15.51 17.34
N LYS A 70 -0.13 -16.72 17.76
CA LYS A 70 -1.37 -16.95 18.53
C LYS A 70 -1.45 -16.10 19.82
N MET A 71 -0.35 -15.47 20.22
CA MET A 71 -0.23 -14.47 21.27
C MET A 71 0.07 -13.12 20.61
N ALA A 72 -0.96 -12.41 20.14
CA ALA A 72 -0.80 -11.10 19.51
C ALA A 72 -0.33 -10.08 20.56
N THR A 73 0.96 -9.72 20.54
CA THR A 73 1.46 -8.56 21.29
C THR A 73 1.67 -7.39 20.33
N LYS A 74 0.88 -6.32 20.47
CA LYS A 74 1.18 -5.02 19.87
C LYS A 74 2.40 -4.46 20.58
N ARG A 75 3.42 -4.05 19.83
CA ARG A 75 4.59 -3.38 20.43
C ARG A 75 4.90 -2.10 19.70
N SER A 76 5.31 -1.12 20.49
CA SER A 76 5.79 0.18 20.05
C SER A 76 7.20 0.37 20.58
N PHE A 77 8.16 0.62 19.69
CA PHE A 77 9.43 1.22 20.06
C PHE A 77 9.24 2.73 19.91
N ASN A 78 9.34 3.44 21.02
CA ASN A 78 9.20 4.89 21.07
C ASN A 78 10.60 5.52 21.15
N GLY A 79 10.86 6.57 20.37
CA GLY A 79 12.15 7.25 20.29
C GLY A 79 12.67 7.94 21.57
N THR A 80 12.02 7.79 22.73
CA THR A 80 12.56 8.31 24.00
C THR A 80 13.73 7.48 24.53
N GLU A 81 13.86 6.21 24.09
CA GLU A 81 14.93 5.29 24.53
C GLU A 81 15.86 4.85 23.37
N ASN A 82 15.49 5.10 22.11
CA ASN A 82 16.22 4.64 20.93
C ASN A 82 16.43 5.81 19.98
N THR A 83 17.62 5.92 19.39
CA THR A 83 17.88 6.92 18.34
C THR A 83 17.16 6.55 17.04
N THR A 84 17.01 7.51 16.12
CA THR A 84 16.49 7.25 14.77
C THR A 84 17.30 6.15 14.06
N LEU A 85 18.62 6.15 14.23
CA LEU A 85 19.49 5.13 13.65
C LEU A 85 19.20 3.74 14.21
N ASP A 86 19.00 3.62 15.52
CA ASP A 86 18.65 2.35 16.15
C ASP A 86 17.32 1.79 15.61
N LEU A 87 16.35 2.68 15.36
CA LEU A 87 15.06 2.29 14.78
C LEU A 87 15.20 1.85 13.33
N ILE A 88 15.97 2.59 12.51
CA ILE A 88 16.27 2.22 11.12
C ILE A 88 16.98 0.86 11.07
N GLN A 89 18.02 0.68 11.87
CA GLN A 89 18.76 -0.57 11.94
C GLN A 89 17.89 -1.72 12.45
N THR A 90 17.01 -1.46 13.42
CA THR A 90 16.02 -2.45 13.86
C THR A 90 15.09 -2.83 12.72
N PHE A 91 14.56 -1.86 11.97
CA PHE A 91 13.68 -2.07 10.82
C PHE A 91 14.36 -2.93 9.73
N ILE A 92 15.57 -2.56 9.32
CA ILE A 92 16.36 -3.29 8.30
C ILE A 92 16.58 -4.75 8.73
N ASN A 93 16.95 -4.97 9.99
CA ASN A 93 17.21 -6.32 10.52
C ASN A 93 15.97 -7.22 10.54
N LEU A 94 14.74 -6.68 10.52
CA LEU A 94 13.53 -7.51 10.40
C LEU A 94 13.47 -8.30 9.08
N PHE A 95 14.15 -7.79 8.05
CA PHE A 95 14.19 -8.36 6.70
C PHE A 95 15.53 -9.03 6.37
N GLN A 96 16.43 -9.20 7.35
CA GLN A 96 17.71 -9.88 7.14
C GLN A 96 17.53 -11.29 6.57
N HIS A 97 16.51 -12.02 7.02
CA HIS A 97 16.19 -13.33 6.48
C HIS A 97 15.31 -13.20 5.22
N PRO A 98 15.69 -13.75 4.06
CA PRO A 98 15.02 -13.52 2.78
C PRO A 98 13.60 -14.10 2.69
N LYS A 99 13.24 -15.01 3.60
CA LYS A 99 11.87 -15.56 3.74
C LYS A 99 11.02 -14.84 4.79
N SER A 100 11.54 -13.79 5.43
CA SER A 100 10.71 -12.94 6.30
C SER A 100 9.64 -12.24 5.46
N THR A 101 8.44 -12.10 6.02
CA THR A 101 7.27 -11.56 5.32
C THR A 101 6.50 -10.61 6.22
N VAL A 102 5.92 -9.58 5.61
CA VAL A 102 5.03 -8.61 6.24
C VAL A 102 3.70 -8.60 5.50
N LYS A 103 2.58 -8.77 6.21
CA LYS A 103 1.27 -8.69 5.54
C LYS A 103 0.85 -7.25 5.25
N GLU A 104 1.07 -6.33 6.18
CA GLU A 104 0.82 -4.89 5.99
C GLU A 104 2.02 -4.09 6.49
N LEU A 105 2.71 -3.41 5.57
CA LEU A 105 3.80 -2.48 5.84
C LEU A 105 3.27 -1.05 5.72
N THR A 106 3.37 -0.30 6.79
CA THR A 106 3.08 1.14 6.82
C THR A 106 4.39 1.91 6.97
N ILE A 107 4.60 2.93 6.15
CA ILE A 107 5.76 3.81 6.26
C ILE A 107 5.37 5.27 6.11
N GLU A 108 5.94 6.13 6.95
CA GLU A 108 5.79 7.58 6.87
C GLU A 108 7.13 8.22 6.48
N PHE A 109 7.09 8.93 5.35
CA PHE A 109 8.15 9.69 4.73
C PHE A 109 7.84 11.19 4.79
N SER A 110 7.47 11.68 5.97
CA SER A 110 7.16 13.09 6.20
C SER A 110 8.42 13.96 6.36
N ASP A 111 9.54 13.36 6.75
CA ASP A 111 10.82 13.99 7.04
C ASP A 111 11.85 13.52 6.01
N GLU A 112 12.33 14.42 5.14
CA GLU A 112 13.19 14.10 4.01
C GLU A 112 14.55 13.55 4.46
N ASP A 113 15.22 14.24 5.39
CA ASP A 113 16.53 13.82 5.93
C ASP A 113 16.48 12.40 6.52
N LYS A 114 15.42 12.09 7.29
CA LYS A 114 15.24 10.73 7.85
C LYS A 114 14.94 9.69 6.77
N SER A 115 14.23 10.10 5.71
CA SER A 115 13.92 9.24 4.57
C SER A 115 15.18 8.88 3.80
N GLU A 116 16.01 9.88 3.47
CA GLU A 116 17.30 9.68 2.81
C GLU A 116 18.24 8.83 3.66
N ARG A 117 18.25 9.07 4.98
CA ARG A 117 19.02 8.25 5.91
C ARG A 117 18.58 6.79 5.87
N LEU A 118 17.27 6.50 5.85
CA LEU A 118 16.79 5.13 5.71
C LEU A 118 17.33 4.48 4.43
N ILE A 119 17.29 5.18 3.30
CA ILE A 119 17.82 4.66 2.04
C ILE A 119 19.32 4.40 2.13
N THR A 120 20.08 5.35 2.69
CA THR A 120 21.53 5.22 2.88
C THR A 120 21.87 3.99 3.73
N GLU A 121 21.15 3.79 4.84
CA GLU A 121 21.36 2.64 5.72
C GLU A 121 20.97 1.31 5.05
N ILE A 122 19.96 1.31 4.17
CA ILE A 122 19.62 0.13 3.35
C ILE A 122 20.74 -0.15 2.34
N GLU A 123 21.28 0.87 1.67
CA GLU A 123 22.38 0.73 0.70
C GLU A 123 23.69 0.25 1.33
N ASN A 124 23.90 0.58 2.62
CA ASN A 124 25.08 0.18 3.38
C ASN A 124 25.04 -1.27 3.87
N VAL A 125 23.95 -2.02 3.69
CA VAL A 125 23.92 -3.43 4.10
C VAL A 125 24.72 -4.31 3.14
N GLU A 126 25.44 -5.29 3.69
CA GLU A 126 26.30 -6.18 2.89
C GLU A 126 25.52 -7.23 2.07
N TRP A 127 24.21 -7.31 2.25
CA TRP A 127 23.35 -8.27 1.56
C TRP A 127 22.36 -7.58 0.61
N ASN A 128 21.86 -8.32 -0.38
CA ASN A 128 20.82 -7.81 -1.27
C ASN A 128 19.51 -7.60 -0.50
N PHE A 129 19.29 -6.38 -0.02
CA PHE A 129 18.14 -6.03 0.78
C PHE A 129 16.88 -6.04 -0.08
N LYS A 130 15.95 -6.94 0.24
CA LYS A 130 14.60 -6.98 -0.32
C LYS A 130 13.58 -7.30 0.75
N MET A 131 12.44 -6.63 0.67
CA MET A 131 11.33 -6.76 1.60
C MET A 131 10.17 -7.49 0.94
N ASN A 132 9.74 -8.59 1.55
CA ASN A 132 8.51 -9.25 1.13
C ASN A 132 7.34 -8.67 1.92
N ALA A 133 6.54 -7.82 1.27
CA ALA A 133 5.34 -7.25 1.87
C ALA A 133 4.12 -7.45 0.98
N ASN A 134 2.99 -7.86 1.56
CA ASN A 134 1.77 -8.05 0.77
C ASN A 134 1.04 -6.74 0.46
N LYS A 135 1.14 -5.76 1.36
CA LYS A 135 0.49 -4.47 1.25
C LYS A 135 1.41 -3.37 1.75
N LEU A 136 1.57 -2.32 0.96
CA LEU A 136 2.22 -1.08 1.34
C LEU A 136 1.16 -0.01 1.61
N ILE A 137 1.24 0.64 2.76
CA ILE A 137 0.57 1.90 3.06
C ILE A 137 1.64 2.96 3.24
N TRP A 138 1.65 3.95 2.39
CA TRP A 138 2.69 4.96 2.35
C TRP A 138 2.09 6.33 2.61
N TYR A 139 2.64 7.05 3.59
CA TYR A 139 2.41 8.47 3.82
C TYR A 139 3.66 9.29 3.45
N SER A 140 3.54 10.33 2.61
CA SER A 140 4.68 11.17 2.21
C SER A 140 4.43 12.66 2.35
N CYS A 141 5.49 13.41 2.64
CA CYS A 141 5.53 14.85 2.36
C CYS A 141 5.76 15.14 0.87
N LYS A 142 5.76 16.43 0.51
CA LYS A 142 5.96 16.91 -0.85
C LYS A 142 7.39 16.62 -1.32
N ASN A 143 7.52 16.11 -2.54
CA ASN A 143 8.79 15.95 -3.27
C ASN A 143 9.82 14.94 -2.70
N ASN A 144 9.44 14.09 -1.75
CA ASN A 144 10.36 13.11 -1.18
C ASN A 144 10.61 11.93 -2.15
N LEU A 145 11.69 12.00 -2.94
CA LEU A 145 12.07 10.94 -3.89
C LEU A 145 12.62 9.69 -3.21
N ALA A 146 13.16 9.80 -1.99
CA ALA A 146 13.61 8.65 -1.20
C ALA A 146 12.46 7.68 -0.93
N ALA A 147 11.22 8.18 -0.84
CA ALA A 147 10.04 7.34 -0.72
C ALA A 147 9.76 6.49 -1.97
N VAL A 148 10.05 7.01 -3.18
CA VAL A 148 9.96 6.22 -4.42
C VAL A 148 11.07 5.17 -4.48
N GLN A 149 12.31 5.57 -4.14
CA GLN A 149 13.43 4.63 -4.03
C GLN A 149 13.14 3.51 -3.04
N PHE A 150 12.47 3.82 -1.91
CA PHE A 150 12.10 2.83 -0.93
C PHE A 150 11.21 1.72 -1.52
N VAL A 151 10.28 2.08 -2.42
CA VAL A 151 9.39 1.11 -3.08
C VAL A 151 10.20 0.08 -3.86
N GLU A 152 11.34 0.45 -4.44
CA GLU A 152 12.19 -0.46 -5.22
C GLU A 152 12.80 -1.60 -4.40
N TYR A 153 12.89 -1.43 -3.07
CA TYR A 153 13.33 -2.47 -2.14
C TYR A 153 12.23 -3.49 -1.80
N LEU A 154 10.98 -3.25 -2.19
CA LEU A 154 9.91 -4.24 -2.06
C LEU A 154 10.00 -5.26 -3.19
N THR A 155 9.77 -6.53 -2.88
CA THR A 155 9.72 -7.60 -3.88
C THR A 155 8.41 -7.49 -4.68
N PRO A 156 8.44 -7.19 -6.00
CA PRO A 156 7.23 -6.92 -6.80
C PRO A 156 6.17 -8.04 -6.72
N VAL A 157 6.60 -9.30 -6.87
CA VAL A 157 5.72 -10.47 -6.85
C VAL A 157 4.96 -10.65 -5.53
N THR A 158 5.51 -10.15 -4.42
CA THR A 158 4.87 -10.25 -3.12
C THR A 158 3.88 -9.12 -2.86
N LEU A 159 4.09 -7.96 -3.51
CA LEU A 159 3.33 -6.75 -3.28
C LEU A 159 2.00 -6.76 -4.03
N LYS A 160 0.92 -7.04 -3.30
CA LYS A 160 -0.43 -7.15 -3.86
C LYS A 160 -1.20 -5.84 -3.84
N THR A 161 -0.89 -4.96 -2.89
CA THR A 161 -1.62 -3.71 -2.70
C THR A 161 -0.66 -2.58 -2.43
N ILE A 162 -0.83 -1.48 -3.18
CA ILE A 162 -0.19 -0.20 -2.91
C ILE A 162 -1.29 0.80 -2.58
N ARG A 163 -1.30 1.27 -1.34
CA ARG A 163 -2.09 2.42 -0.92
C ARG A 163 -1.15 3.58 -0.66
N PHE A 164 -1.25 4.62 -1.46
CA PHE A 164 -0.43 5.80 -1.29
C PHE A 164 -1.29 6.97 -0.83
N GLU A 165 -0.79 7.64 0.21
CA GLU A 165 -1.41 8.76 0.88
C GLU A 165 -0.50 9.97 0.70
N TYR A 166 -0.79 10.76 -0.34
CA TYR A 166 0.11 11.78 -0.83
C TYR A 166 -0.39 13.19 -0.57
N ARG A 167 0.40 14.01 0.15
CA ARG A 167 -0.03 15.36 0.59
C ARG A 167 0.21 16.51 -0.40
N SER A 168 0.66 16.29 -1.65
CA SER A 168 0.88 17.45 -2.55
C SER A 168 0.65 17.18 -4.05
N LYS A 169 1.15 18.06 -4.93
CA LYS A 169 0.90 18.06 -6.39
C LYS A 169 2.16 17.66 -7.20
N ASN A 170 3.04 16.80 -6.68
CA ASN A 170 4.27 16.43 -7.39
C ASN A 170 4.02 15.33 -8.44
N LEU A 171 3.88 15.77 -9.68
CA LEU A 171 3.78 14.91 -10.85
C LEU A 171 5.06 14.08 -11.07
N GLU A 172 6.25 14.62 -10.84
CA GLU A 172 7.53 13.92 -11.06
C GLU A 172 7.67 12.67 -10.19
N MET A 173 7.37 12.79 -8.90
CA MET A 173 7.42 11.67 -7.95
C MET A 173 6.45 10.56 -8.38
N MET A 174 5.22 10.92 -8.75
CA MET A 174 4.23 9.97 -9.25
C MET A 174 4.66 9.34 -10.57
N SER A 175 5.20 10.13 -11.51
CA SER A 175 5.72 9.63 -12.78
C SER A 175 6.84 8.61 -12.58
N LYS A 176 7.73 8.81 -11.60
CA LYS A 176 8.74 7.82 -11.24
C LYS A 176 8.13 6.58 -10.59
N LEU A 177 7.18 6.76 -9.66
CA LEU A 177 6.51 5.67 -8.97
C LEU A 177 5.79 4.71 -9.93
N VAL A 178 5.02 5.25 -10.89
CA VAL A 178 4.25 4.42 -11.83
C VAL A 178 5.13 3.61 -12.79
N GLU A 179 6.40 3.98 -12.91
CA GLU A 179 7.37 3.25 -13.72
C GLU A 179 8.05 2.09 -13.00
N THR A 180 7.88 1.98 -11.67
CA THR A 180 8.46 0.88 -10.89
C THR A 180 7.80 -0.47 -11.22
N ASP A 181 8.56 -1.56 -11.12
CA ASP A 181 8.05 -2.92 -11.30
C ASP A 181 6.99 -3.27 -10.24
N GLN A 182 7.18 -2.77 -9.02
CA GLN A 182 6.27 -2.92 -7.90
C GLN A 182 4.90 -2.36 -8.24
N TRP A 183 4.87 -1.16 -8.83
CA TRP A 183 3.63 -0.55 -9.29
C TRP A 183 2.98 -1.35 -10.42
N LYS A 184 3.75 -1.66 -11.48
CA LYS A 184 3.29 -2.36 -12.70
C LYS A 184 2.74 -3.76 -12.43
N GLN A 185 3.17 -4.41 -11.36
CA GLN A 185 2.73 -5.76 -10.99
C GLN A 185 1.64 -5.79 -9.92
N ALA A 186 1.48 -4.71 -9.13
CA ALA A 186 0.49 -4.68 -8.06
C ALA A 186 -0.96 -4.72 -8.61
N PRO A 187 -1.76 -5.73 -8.27
CA PRO A 187 -3.14 -5.84 -8.75
C PRO A 187 -4.10 -4.87 -8.05
N ASN A 188 -3.74 -4.30 -6.91
CA ASN A 188 -4.60 -3.38 -6.16
C ASN A 188 -3.89 -2.04 -5.92
N LEU A 189 -4.46 -0.95 -6.44
CA LEU A 189 -3.94 0.41 -6.31
C LEU A 189 -5.00 1.29 -5.66
N GLU A 190 -4.61 2.00 -4.60
CA GLU A 190 -5.50 2.88 -3.84
C GLU A 190 -4.84 4.23 -3.52
N THR A 191 -5.62 5.30 -3.59
CA THR A 191 -5.21 6.66 -3.22
C THR A 191 -6.18 7.22 -2.19
N SER A 192 -5.66 7.83 -1.14
CA SER A 192 -6.52 8.57 -0.18
C SER A 192 -6.76 10.02 -0.63
N LEU A 193 -5.89 10.55 -1.50
CA LEU A 193 -5.85 11.95 -1.94
C LEU A 193 -5.88 12.05 -3.47
N ILE A 194 -6.10 13.28 -3.95
CA ILE A 194 -6.26 13.59 -5.38
C ILE A 194 -4.93 13.41 -6.10
N LEU A 195 -4.94 12.67 -7.21
CA LEU A 195 -3.80 12.52 -8.10
C LEU A 195 -3.31 13.88 -8.64
N PRO A 196 -1.99 14.06 -8.84
CA PRO A 196 -1.48 15.27 -9.48
C PRO A 196 -2.02 15.38 -10.91
N ALA A 197 -2.29 16.61 -11.33
CA ALA A 197 -2.73 16.89 -12.68
C ALA A 197 -1.67 16.45 -13.71
N GLY A 198 -2.10 15.89 -14.83
CA GLY A 198 -1.23 15.42 -15.91
C GLY A 198 -0.65 14.02 -15.74
N ILE A 199 -1.04 13.28 -14.70
CA ILE A 199 -0.65 11.87 -14.57
C ILE A 199 -1.33 11.03 -15.65
N ASP A 200 -0.57 10.11 -16.25
CA ASP A 200 -1.13 9.16 -17.21
C ASP A 200 -1.89 8.05 -16.47
N ILE A 201 -3.23 8.14 -16.49
CA ILE A 201 -4.13 7.17 -15.85
C ILE A 201 -4.03 5.79 -16.54
N GLU A 202 -3.53 5.69 -17.79
CA GLU A 202 -3.31 4.38 -18.42
C GLU A 202 -2.30 3.52 -17.64
N LYS A 203 -1.39 4.15 -16.89
CA LYS A 203 -0.42 3.50 -16.01
C LYS A 203 -1.05 2.80 -14.79
N PHE A 204 -2.36 2.87 -14.63
CA PHE A 204 -3.14 2.20 -13.59
C PHE A 204 -4.00 1.06 -14.16
N SER A 205 -4.03 0.90 -15.49
CA SER A 205 -4.98 0.01 -16.17
C SER A 205 -4.73 -1.49 -15.99
N HIS A 206 -3.56 -1.87 -15.47
CA HIS A 206 -3.25 -3.24 -15.08
C HIS A 206 -3.87 -3.62 -13.72
N ALA A 207 -4.31 -2.63 -12.93
CA ALA A 207 -4.87 -2.89 -11.61
C ALA A 207 -6.24 -3.57 -11.73
N ARG A 208 -6.36 -4.72 -11.07
CA ARG A 208 -7.63 -5.42 -10.88
C ARG A 208 -8.56 -4.67 -9.93
N ARG A 209 -8.00 -4.01 -8.92
CA ARG A 209 -8.72 -3.13 -7.99
C ARG A 209 -8.10 -1.75 -8.01
N LEU A 210 -8.85 -0.77 -8.46
CA LEU A 210 -8.40 0.60 -8.57
C LEU A 210 -9.31 1.51 -7.72
N LYS A 211 -8.73 2.32 -6.84
CA LYS A 211 -9.45 3.36 -6.11
C LYS A 211 -8.65 4.64 -6.14
N ILE A 212 -9.04 5.58 -7.01
CA ILE A 212 -8.31 6.84 -7.21
C ILE A 212 -9.24 8.03 -7.02
N LYS A 213 -8.65 9.16 -6.61
CA LYS A 213 -9.32 10.46 -6.63
C LYS A 213 -8.63 11.34 -7.67
N VAL A 214 -9.40 12.07 -8.47
CA VAL A 214 -8.91 12.99 -9.51
C VAL A 214 -9.57 14.36 -9.39
N ARG A 215 -8.94 15.40 -9.95
CA ARG A 215 -9.55 16.73 -10.03
C ARG A 215 -10.71 16.70 -11.02
N GLU A 216 -11.76 17.46 -10.74
CA GLU A 216 -12.90 17.60 -11.66
C GLU A 216 -12.46 18.15 -13.03
N SER A 217 -11.48 19.05 -13.08
CA SER A 217 -10.95 19.57 -14.35
C SER A 217 -10.30 18.50 -15.24
N GLU A 218 -9.83 17.39 -14.65
CA GLU A 218 -9.33 16.22 -15.38
C GLU A 218 -10.43 15.18 -15.64
N PHE A 219 -11.63 15.46 -15.17
CA PHE A 219 -12.77 14.56 -15.18
C PHE A 219 -13.95 15.23 -15.90
N ASP A 220 -13.99 15.09 -17.21
CA ASP A 220 -15.17 15.48 -17.99
C ASP A 220 -16.27 14.42 -17.85
N VAL A 221 -17.04 14.52 -16.75
CA VAL A 221 -18.15 13.61 -16.43
C VAL A 221 -19.12 13.49 -17.61
N GLU A 222 -19.42 14.62 -18.26
CA GLU A 222 -20.44 14.75 -19.30
C GLU A 222 -19.99 14.08 -20.61
N LYS A 223 -18.70 14.18 -20.94
CA LYS A 223 -18.15 13.42 -22.06
C LYS A 223 -18.04 11.93 -21.78
N ILE A 224 -17.74 11.52 -20.54
CA ILE A 224 -17.82 10.10 -20.13
C ILE A 224 -19.25 9.57 -20.25
N GLN A 225 -20.27 10.38 -19.90
CA GLN A 225 -21.68 10.02 -20.13
C GLN A 225 -21.99 9.80 -21.60
N ASN A 226 -21.52 10.67 -22.48
CA ASN A 226 -21.79 10.56 -23.92
C ASN A 226 -21.14 9.29 -24.49
N VAL A 227 -19.95 8.92 -24.02
CA VAL A 227 -19.28 7.68 -24.43
C VAL A 227 -19.96 6.41 -23.90
N ILE A 228 -20.57 6.46 -22.72
CA ILE A 228 -21.34 5.34 -22.14
C ILE A 228 -22.74 5.22 -22.76
N SER A 229 -23.38 6.35 -23.10
CA SER A 229 -24.77 6.41 -23.57
C SER A 229 -24.89 6.26 -25.09
N VAL A 230 -23.89 6.72 -25.85
CA VAL A 230 -23.83 6.59 -27.30
C VAL A 230 -22.98 5.35 -27.59
N GLY A 231 -23.62 4.20 -27.74
CA GLY A 231 -22.93 2.94 -28.01
C GLY A 231 -21.92 3.08 -29.17
N PHE A 232 -20.65 2.88 -28.85
CA PHE A 232 -19.58 2.48 -29.78
C PHE A 232 -19.53 3.18 -31.15
N LEU A 233 -19.61 4.52 -31.21
CA LEU A 233 -19.33 5.24 -32.46
C LEU A 233 -18.35 6.41 -32.21
N ASP A 234 -17.12 6.22 -32.71
CA ASP A 234 -16.14 7.23 -33.13
C ASP A 234 -15.87 8.43 -32.19
N PHE A 235 -15.36 8.17 -30.99
CA PHE A 235 -14.59 9.19 -30.26
C PHE A 235 -13.12 8.76 -30.14
N GLU A 236 -12.28 9.36 -30.98
CA GLU A 236 -10.82 9.23 -30.90
C GLU A 236 -10.28 9.73 -29.55
N LYS A 237 -9.57 8.82 -28.87
CA LYS A 237 -8.35 9.02 -28.05
C LYS A 237 -8.30 10.05 -26.91
N GLN A 238 -9.30 10.87 -26.66
CA GLN A 238 -9.14 11.98 -25.69
C GLN A 238 -9.49 11.68 -24.22
N PHE A 239 -9.98 10.48 -23.88
CA PHE A 239 -10.44 10.20 -22.51
C PHE A 239 -9.74 8.99 -21.89
N GLN A 240 -8.79 9.25 -20.98
CA GLN A 240 -8.03 8.20 -20.27
C GLN A 240 -8.94 7.24 -19.47
N ILE A 241 -10.12 7.69 -19.01
CA ILE A 241 -11.09 6.86 -18.28
C ILE A 241 -11.83 5.88 -19.20
N TYR A 242 -12.13 6.28 -20.45
CA TYR A 242 -12.70 5.36 -21.43
C TYR A 242 -11.78 4.16 -21.68
N LEU A 243 -10.47 4.38 -21.66
CA LEU A 243 -9.48 3.33 -21.81
C LEU A 243 -9.47 2.35 -20.62
N ILE A 244 -9.70 2.82 -19.40
CA ILE A 244 -9.91 1.93 -18.24
C ILE A 244 -11.14 1.05 -18.48
N PHE A 245 -12.27 1.64 -18.86
CA PHE A 245 -13.49 0.87 -19.15
C PHE A 245 -13.27 -0.15 -20.27
N GLN A 246 -12.74 0.29 -21.42
CA GLN A 246 -12.47 -0.57 -22.56
C GLN A 246 -11.54 -1.72 -22.19
N ARG A 247 -10.50 -1.48 -21.37
CA ARG A 247 -9.60 -2.54 -20.92
C ARG A 247 -10.27 -3.47 -19.92
N PHE A 248 -11.11 -2.97 -19.02
CA PHE A 248 -11.89 -3.84 -18.14
C PHE A 248 -12.75 -4.83 -18.95
N MET A 249 -13.42 -4.33 -19.99
CA MET A 249 -14.19 -5.13 -20.92
C MET A 249 -13.32 -6.07 -21.76
N LYS A 250 -12.23 -5.56 -22.35
CA LYS A 250 -11.35 -6.32 -23.26
C LYS A 250 -10.57 -7.44 -22.56
N ASN A 251 -10.15 -7.21 -21.32
CA ASN A 251 -9.31 -8.14 -20.56
C ASN A 251 -10.12 -9.19 -19.78
N ASP A 252 -11.45 -9.20 -19.90
CA ASP A 252 -12.35 -10.15 -19.23
C ASP A 252 -12.01 -10.37 -17.74
N TYR A 253 -11.90 -9.26 -17.02
CA TYR A 253 -11.50 -9.30 -15.62
C TYR A 253 -12.39 -10.25 -14.79
N PRO A 254 -11.83 -10.99 -13.82
CA PRO A 254 -12.61 -11.95 -13.03
C PRO A 254 -13.60 -11.25 -12.07
N PRO A 255 -14.60 -11.97 -11.53
CA PRO A 255 -15.51 -11.43 -10.52
C PRO A 255 -14.78 -10.82 -9.32
N GLY A 256 -15.34 -9.73 -8.79
CA GLY A 256 -14.77 -8.96 -7.68
C GLY A 256 -13.66 -7.96 -8.06
N SER A 257 -13.33 -7.88 -9.36
CA SER A 257 -12.52 -6.79 -9.92
C SER A 257 -13.30 -5.48 -9.88
N TYR A 258 -12.62 -4.37 -9.58
CA TYR A 258 -13.27 -3.13 -9.18
C TYR A 258 -12.48 -1.90 -9.63
N PHE A 259 -13.18 -0.85 -10.02
CA PHE A 259 -12.60 0.48 -10.08
C PHE A 259 -13.52 1.52 -9.43
N SER A 260 -12.94 2.55 -8.83
CA SER A 260 -13.63 3.72 -8.31
C SER A 260 -12.78 4.94 -8.58
N ILE A 261 -13.32 5.83 -9.39
CA ILE A 261 -12.69 7.09 -9.78
C ILE A 261 -13.60 8.19 -9.27
N LEU A 262 -13.18 8.82 -8.18
CA LEU A 262 -13.94 9.86 -7.52
C LEU A 262 -13.40 11.23 -7.90
N THR A 263 -14.29 12.16 -8.24
CA THR A 263 -13.97 13.58 -8.37
C THR A 263 -14.02 14.24 -7.00
N TYR A 264 -13.15 15.23 -6.82
CA TYR A 264 -13.17 16.07 -5.64
C TYR A 264 -13.21 17.54 -6.04
N PHE A 265 -14.16 18.26 -5.46
CA PHE A 265 -14.24 19.71 -5.59
C PHE A 265 -13.16 20.36 -4.72
N CYS A 266 -12.05 20.80 -5.32
CA CYS A 266 -11.20 21.79 -4.66
C CYS A 266 -11.92 23.14 -4.77
N ARG A 267 -12.47 23.66 -3.66
CA ARG A 267 -12.79 25.10 -3.61
C ARG A 267 -11.48 25.85 -3.84
N ASN A 268 -11.49 26.78 -4.80
CA ASN A 268 -10.37 27.68 -5.13
C ASN A 268 -10.15 28.70 -3.99
N ASP A 269 -9.93 28.23 -2.78
CA ASP A 269 -9.47 29.11 -1.70
C ASP A 269 -7.96 29.23 -1.88
N LEU A 270 -7.55 30.41 -2.32
CA LEU A 270 -6.17 30.88 -2.41
C LEU A 270 -5.35 30.31 -1.24
N GLU A 271 -4.40 29.44 -1.56
CA GLU A 271 -3.43 28.86 -0.64
C GLU A 271 -2.53 30.01 -0.12
N SER A 272 -2.96 30.74 0.92
CA SER A 272 -2.04 31.53 1.73
C SER A 272 -1.35 30.60 2.72
N GLU A 273 -0.03 30.44 2.58
CA GLU A 273 0.84 29.58 3.40
C GLU A 273 0.84 29.93 4.91
N GLU A 274 0.14 30.99 5.34
CA GLU A 274 0.11 31.43 6.74
C GLU A 274 -0.96 30.74 7.62
N ASP A 275 -1.90 29.99 7.04
CA ASP A 275 -3.03 29.39 7.78
C ASP A 275 -2.84 27.87 8.06
N GLU A 276 -1.60 27.38 7.99
CA GLU A 276 -1.22 25.96 8.13
C GLU A 276 -1.36 25.38 9.55
N THR A 277 -1.61 26.21 10.57
CA THR A 277 -1.70 25.75 11.97
C THR A 277 -3.08 25.26 12.40
N LYS A 278 -4.11 25.46 11.57
CA LYS A 278 -5.43 24.85 11.79
C LYS A 278 -5.51 23.60 10.93
N LEU A 279 -5.46 22.44 11.58
CA LEU A 279 -5.95 21.17 11.01
C LEU A 279 -7.34 21.44 10.43
N ARG A 280 -7.43 21.68 9.12
CA ARG A 280 -8.71 21.71 8.42
C ARG A 280 -9.28 20.31 8.61
N GLU A 281 -10.35 20.22 9.39
CA GLU A 281 -11.05 18.96 9.57
C GLU A 281 -11.35 18.40 8.17
N PRO A 282 -10.90 17.17 7.85
CA PRO A 282 -11.30 16.56 6.60
C PRO A 282 -12.81 16.55 6.59
N ILE A 283 -13.42 17.10 5.54
CA ILE A 283 -14.86 16.95 5.32
C ILE A 283 -15.09 15.44 5.19
N VAL A 284 -15.56 14.83 6.27
CA VAL A 284 -15.91 13.42 6.31
C VAL A 284 -17.15 13.29 5.42
N VAL A 285 -16.97 12.71 4.23
CA VAL A 285 -18.03 12.46 3.24
C VAL A 285 -18.94 11.31 3.68
N HIS A 286 -19.29 11.23 4.97
CA HIS A 286 -20.17 10.18 5.49
C HIS A 286 -21.65 10.58 5.53
N ASP A 287 -22.01 11.83 5.24
CA ASP A 287 -23.41 12.29 5.36
C ASP A 287 -23.98 13.01 4.13
N ARG A 288 -23.42 12.80 2.94
CA ARG A 288 -24.14 13.16 1.71
C ARG A 288 -24.76 11.90 1.15
N ASN A 289 -26.10 11.90 1.03
CA ASN A 289 -26.82 11.03 0.11
C ASN A 289 -26.24 11.26 -1.29
N ILE A 290 -25.19 10.52 -1.64
CA ILE A 290 -24.59 10.56 -2.96
C ILE A 290 -25.62 9.90 -3.88
N ALA A 291 -26.38 10.72 -4.59
CA ALA A 291 -27.41 10.20 -5.49
C ALA A 291 -26.72 9.42 -6.61
N VAL A 292 -27.02 8.12 -6.70
CA VAL A 292 -26.66 7.34 -7.88
C VAL A 292 -27.50 7.89 -9.03
N ARG A 293 -26.86 8.59 -9.96
CA ARG A 293 -27.52 9.21 -11.12
C ARG A 293 -27.94 8.16 -12.13
N THR A 294 -27.06 7.19 -12.40
CA THR A 294 -27.27 6.15 -13.41
C THR A 294 -26.59 4.86 -12.99
N GLN A 295 -27.19 3.73 -13.34
CA GLN A 295 -26.62 2.40 -13.19
C GLN A 295 -26.77 1.63 -14.51
N THR A 296 -25.67 1.09 -15.03
CA THR A 296 -25.64 0.39 -16.32
C THR A 296 -24.92 -0.95 -16.18
N TYR A 297 -25.39 -1.96 -16.91
CA TYR A 297 -24.82 -3.31 -16.94
C TYR A 297 -24.23 -3.58 -18.31
N PHE A 298 -23.04 -4.17 -18.35
CA PHE A 298 -22.38 -4.60 -19.58
C PHE A 298 -21.99 -6.07 -19.48
N ASN A 299 -22.37 -6.87 -20.47
CA ASN A 299 -21.92 -8.27 -20.54
C ASN A 299 -20.42 -8.30 -20.85
N MET A 300 -19.67 -9.05 -20.06
CA MET A 300 -18.25 -9.25 -20.34
C MET A 300 -18.10 -10.14 -21.60
N PRO A 301 -17.13 -9.88 -22.49
CA PRO A 301 -17.11 -10.52 -23.81
C PRO A 301 -16.85 -12.03 -23.76
N ASN A 302 -16.07 -12.52 -22.80
CA ASN A 302 -15.57 -13.89 -22.78
C ASN A 302 -15.98 -14.69 -21.53
N SER A 303 -16.87 -14.13 -20.69
CA SER A 303 -17.35 -14.78 -19.48
C SER A 303 -18.84 -14.54 -19.25
N ASN A 304 -19.48 -15.39 -18.44
CA ASN A 304 -20.84 -15.18 -17.93
C ASN A 304 -20.89 -14.10 -16.83
N ASN A 305 -19.95 -13.17 -16.85
CA ASN A 305 -19.87 -12.07 -15.90
C ASN A 305 -20.46 -10.80 -16.53
N PHE A 306 -20.79 -9.85 -15.68
CA PHE A 306 -21.19 -8.52 -16.11
C PHE A 306 -20.41 -7.46 -15.34
N LEU A 307 -20.12 -6.34 -16.01
CA LEU A 307 -19.60 -5.13 -15.41
C LEU A 307 -20.78 -4.23 -15.03
N LEU A 308 -20.96 -4.03 -13.73
CA LEU A 308 -21.89 -3.04 -13.18
C LEU A 308 -21.18 -1.69 -13.08
N ILE A 309 -21.68 -0.69 -13.78
CA ILE A 309 -21.21 0.69 -13.67
C ILE A 309 -22.23 1.52 -12.91
N ARG A 310 -21.78 2.14 -11.82
CA ARG A 310 -22.55 3.11 -11.05
C ARG A 310 -21.94 4.48 -11.23
N ARG A 311 -22.80 5.46 -11.50
CA ARG A 311 -22.41 6.84 -11.56
C ARG A 311 -23.08 7.60 -10.43
N SER A 312 -22.32 8.50 -9.83
CA SER A 312 -22.84 9.45 -8.87
C SER A 312 -22.47 10.89 -9.23
N ASP A 313 -22.90 11.83 -8.40
CA ASP A 313 -22.46 13.23 -8.46
C ASP A 313 -20.94 13.40 -8.31
N ILE A 314 -20.26 12.42 -7.71
CA ILE A 314 -18.86 12.52 -7.30
C ILE A 314 -17.95 11.53 -8.02
N GLY A 315 -18.42 10.88 -9.09
CA GLY A 315 -17.55 10.00 -9.88
C GLY A 315 -18.25 8.78 -10.49
N VAL A 316 -17.42 7.81 -10.87
CA VAL A 316 -17.82 6.56 -11.52
C VAL A 316 -17.15 5.38 -10.85
N GLU A 317 -17.94 4.34 -10.61
CA GLU A 317 -17.50 3.07 -10.04
C GLU A 317 -17.91 1.93 -10.95
N GLY A 318 -17.05 0.92 -11.06
CA GLY A 318 -17.28 -0.29 -11.82
C GLY A 318 -16.96 -1.53 -11.00
N LEU A 319 -17.81 -2.55 -11.10
CA LEU A 319 -17.64 -3.81 -10.38
C LEU A 319 -18.00 -4.99 -11.28
N VAL A 320 -17.07 -5.91 -11.46
CA VAL A 320 -17.33 -7.16 -12.19
C VAL A 320 -18.01 -8.16 -11.25
N ARG A 321 -19.14 -8.72 -11.69
CA ARG A 321 -19.97 -9.68 -10.97
C ARG A 321 -20.19 -10.93 -11.81
N ASP A 322 -20.40 -12.06 -11.16
CA ASP A 322 -20.85 -13.29 -11.82
C ASP A 322 -22.37 -13.32 -11.95
N ASN A 323 -22.90 -13.97 -12.99
CA ASN A 323 -24.34 -14.19 -13.15
C ASN A 323 -24.96 -15.11 -12.07
N ASN A 324 -24.13 -15.83 -11.32
CA ASN A 324 -24.59 -16.89 -10.41
C ASN A 324 -24.82 -16.43 -8.97
N ASN A 325 -24.39 -15.22 -8.57
CA ASN A 325 -24.70 -14.67 -7.25
C ASN A 325 -25.82 -13.64 -7.33
N PRO A 326 -26.91 -13.80 -6.56
CA PRO A 326 -27.98 -12.82 -6.52
C PRO A 326 -27.49 -11.44 -6.05
N ILE A 327 -28.18 -10.40 -6.50
CA ILE A 327 -27.90 -8.99 -6.26
C ILE A 327 -28.04 -8.69 -4.76
N GLU A 328 -26.98 -8.92 -3.97
CA GLU A 328 -26.88 -8.33 -2.65
C GLU A 328 -26.41 -6.88 -2.81
N TYR A 329 -27.33 -5.96 -2.52
CA TYR A 329 -27.07 -4.52 -2.47
C TYR A 329 -26.00 -4.24 -1.43
N PHE A 330 -24.75 -4.02 -1.86
CA PHE A 330 -23.81 -3.26 -1.06
C PHE A 330 -24.24 -1.80 -1.14
N ILE A 331 -24.97 -1.37 -0.09
CA ILE A 331 -25.00 0.01 0.35
C ILE A 331 -23.66 0.21 1.07
N LEU A 332 -22.77 0.99 0.46
CA LEU A 332 -21.55 1.49 1.11
C LEU A 332 -21.84 2.87 1.68
#